data_AF-A0A2D6NGL8-F1
#
_entry.id   AF-A0A2D6NGL8-F1
#
_cell.length_a   1.000
_cell.length_b   1.000
_cell.length_c   1.000
_cell.angle_alpha   90.00
_cell.angle_beta   90.00
_cell.angle_gamma   90.00
#
_symmetry.space_group_name_H-M   'P 1'
#
loop_
_entity.id
_entity.type
_entity.pdbx_description
1 polymer ?
#
loop_
_entity_poly.entity_id
_entity_poly.type
_entity_poly.pdbx_seq_one_letter_code
_entity_poly.pdbx_strand_id
1 'polypeptide(L)'
;MKAQSFKTPIGNVHEKVIARPLNMEVNSHNEKGIDLLDHRKGVEVKSCLIDPQSKDSRKRYSKWTLFDYQLSWGKRYDVELYCALGTYQLDLPVSRIWTRNPKRLEAHVTKREFWIVPWDWTTQFPIRHGKHHDYRYLVKEPKRGGLAPIPKTIHEISIPKGVLHFTEGVDPKMFV
;
A
#
# COMPACT_ATOMS: atom_id res chain seq x y z
N MET A 1 -9.48 19.18 -8.65
CA MET A 1 -8.80 17.99 -9.21
C MET A 1 -9.71 16.77 -9.07
N LYS A 2 -9.85 15.89 -10.09
CA LYS A 2 -10.64 14.64 -9.95
C LYS A 2 -9.92 13.68 -8.98
N ALA A 3 -10.65 12.88 -8.20
CA ALA A 3 -10.04 11.97 -7.21
C ALA A 3 -8.97 11.04 -7.81
N GLN A 4 -9.22 10.50 -9.01
CA GLN A 4 -8.26 9.61 -9.68
C GLN A 4 -6.98 10.32 -10.13
N SER A 5 -7.08 11.61 -10.50
CA SER A 5 -5.92 12.41 -10.89
C SER A 5 -4.99 12.79 -9.72
N PHE A 6 -5.43 12.56 -8.48
CA PHE A 6 -4.58 12.66 -7.29
C PHE A 6 -4.04 11.27 -6.87
N LYS A 7 -4.90 10.25 -6.89
CA LYS A 7 -4.58 8.89 -6.42
C LYS A 7 -3.38 8.24 -7.12
N THR A 8 -3.28 8.36 -8.43
CA THR A 8 -2.14 7.77 -9.15
C THR A 8 -0.83 8.49 -8.79
N PRO A 9 -0.69 9.82 -8.96
CA PRO A 9 0.56 10.51 -8.59
C PRO A 9 1.01 10.33 -7.13
N ILE A 10 0.08 10.30 -6.17
CA ILE A 10 0.44 10.07 -4.76
C ILE A 10 0.83 8.61 -4.49
N GLY A 11 0.28 7.63 -5.23
CA GLY A 11 0.75 6.24 -5.23
C GLY A 11 2.23 6.17 -5.58
N ASN A 12 2.63 6.77 -6.70
CA ASN A 12 4.03 6.81 -7.15
C ASN A 12 4.97 7.49 -6.15
N VAL A 13 4.47 8.45 -5.35
CA VAL A 13 5.25 9.05 -4.26
C VAL A 13 5.54 8.00 -3.19
N HIS A 14 4.52 7.25 -2.78
CA HIS A 14 4.65 6.22 -1.77
C HIS A 14 5.54 5.05 -2.23
N GLU A 15 5.37 4.56 -3.45
CA GLU A 15 6.23 3.54 -4.06
C GLU A 15 7.70 3.94 -3.96
N LYS A 16 8.06 5.16 -4.39
CA LYS A 16 9.44 5.67 -4.32
C LYS A 16 9.96 5.79 -2.90
N VAL A 17 9.11 6.19 -1.96
CA VAL A 17 9.49 6.34 -0.55
C VAL A 17 9.84 5.00 0.07
N ILE A 18 9.08 3.93 -0.24
CA ILE A 18 9.31 2.61 0.36
C ILE A 18 10.29 1.75 -0.45
N ALA A 19 10.50 2.01 -1.74
CA ALA A 19 11.50 1.33 -2.57
C ALA A 19 12.91 1.39 -1.94
N ARG A 20 13.31 2.59 -1.48
CA ARG A 20 14.63 2.82 -0.87
C ARG A 20 14.90 1.98 0.40
N PRO A 21 14.07 2.04 1.46
CA PRO A 21 14.29 1.24 2.68
C PRO A 21 14.09 -0.26 2.46
N LEU A 22 13.43 -0.69 1.37
CA LEU A 22 13.30 -2.09 1.00
C LEU A 22 14.46 -2.61 0.13
N ASN A 23 15.39 -1.73 -0.25
CA ASN A 23 16.45 -2.00 -1.23
C ASN A 23 15.90 -2.59 -2.54
N MET A 24 14.82 -1.98 -3.06
CA MET A 24 14.14 -2.41 -4.28
C MET A 24 14.00 -1.27 -5.27
N GLU A 25 13.82 -1.62 -6.54
CA GLU A 25 13.51 -0.66 -7.60
C GLU A 25 12.00 -0.57 -7.85
N VAL A 26 11.55 0.62 -8.24
CA VAL A 26 10.18 0.80 -8.77
C VAL A 26 10.14 0.15 -10.15
N ASN A 27 9.17 -0.71 -10.38
CA ASN A 27 9.04 -1.45 -11.63
C ASN A 27 8.66 -0.52 -12.79
N SER A 28 9.65 -0.07 -13.55
CA SER A 28 9.45 0.80 -14.72
C SER A 28 9.05 0.05 -16.00
N HIS A 29 9.09 -1.29 -15.99
CA HIS A 29 8.97 -2.10 -17.20
C HIS A 29 7.54 -2.59 -17.50
N ASN A 30 6.60 -2.40 -16.57
CA ASN A 30 5.21 -2.84 -16.75
C ASN A 30 4.23 -1.90 -16.06
N GLU A 31 3.53 -1.05 -16.84
CA GLU A 31 2.40 -0.23 -16.33
C GLU A 31 1.25 -1.07 -15.72
N LYS A 32 1.31 -2.40 -15.86
CA LYS A 32 0.35 -3.38 -15.35
C LYS A 32 1.01 -4.46 -14.47
N GLY A 33 2.19 -4.17 -13.91
CA GLY A 33 2.97 -5.09 -13.10
C GLY A 33 2.83 -4.84 -11.61
N ILE A 34 3.55 -5.64 -10.82
CA ILE A 34 3.76 -5.35 -9.41
C ILE A 34 4.62 -4.09 -9.24
N ASP A 35 4.29 -3.26 -8.25
CA ASP A 35 4.86 -1.92 -8.10
C ASP A 35 6.38 -1.89 -7.86
N LEU A 36 6.89 -2.75 -6.98
CA LEU A 36 8.32 -2.92 -6.73
C LEU A 36 8.73 -4.35 -7.08
N LEU A 37 9.85 -4.51 -7.79
CA LEU A 37 10.27 -5.82 -8.27
C LEU A 37 11.78 -5.94 -8.36
N ASP A 38 12.32 -7.04 -7.86
CA ASP A 38 13.67 -7.51 -8.15
C ASP A 38 13.64 -9.00 -8.55
N HIS A 39 14.81 -9.62 -8.69
CA HIS A 39 14.94 -11.02 -9.11
C HIS A 39 14.55 -12.07 -8.05
N ARG A 40 14.30 -11.66 -6.80
CA ARG A 40 13.99 -12.54 -5.66
C ARG A 40 12.59 -12.31 -5.12
N LYS A 41 12.10 -11.08 -5.20
CA LYS A 41 10.85 -10.68 -4.57
C LYS A 41 10.13 -9.54 -5.31
N GLY A 42 8.82 -9.45 -5.08
CA GLY A 42 7.98 -8.36 -5.54
C GLY A 42 7.12 -7.82 -4.41
N VAL A 43 6.86 -6.50 -4.41
CA VAL A 43 6.03 -5.83 -3.40
C VAL A 43 5.00 -4.95 -4.08
N GLU A 44 3.73 -5.22 -3.79
CA GLU A 44 2.63 -4.37 -4.20
C GLU A 44 2.35 -3.25 -3.20
N VAL A 45 2.20 -2.02 -3.64
CA VAL A 45 2.05 -0.86 -2.78
C VAL A 45 0.63 -0.33 -2.80
N LYS A 46 -0.10 -0.52 -1.70
CA LYS A 46 -1.44 0.04 -1.53
C LYS A 46 -1.42 1.16 -0.50
N SER A 47 -1.80 2.37 -0.90
CA SER A 47 -1.89 3.51 0.03
C SER A 47 -3.32 4.01 0.23
N CYS A 48 -3.64 4.48 1.43
CA CYS A 48 -4.94 5.02 1.79
C CYS A 48 -4.78 6.33 2.60
N LEU A 49 -5.48 7.38 2.18
CA LEU A 49 -5.55 8.63 2.93
C LEU A 49 -6.44 8.43 4.16
N ILE A 50 -5.93 8.80 5.33
CA ILE A 50 -6.67 8.79 6.59
C ILE A 50 -6.65 10.18 7.23
N ASP A 51 -7.65 10.45 8.06
CA ASP A 51 -7.73 11.62 8.94
C ASP A 51 -8.12 11.10 10.34
N PRO A 52 -7.14 10.83 11.22
CA PRO A 52 -7.39 10.26 12.55
C PRO A 52 -8.23 11.16 13.45
N GLN A 53 -8.19 12.47 13.23
CA GLN A 53 -8.90 13.48 14.02
C GLN A 53 -10.31 13.78 13.47
N SER A 54 -10.65 13.25 12.30
CA SER A 54 -11.97 13.45 11.70
C SER A 54 -13.07 12.92 12.60
N LYS A 55 -14.19 13.66 12.70
CA LYS A 55 -15.42 13.14 13.32
C LYS A 55 -16.08 12.03 12.48
N ASP A 56 -15.87 12.02 11.16
CA ASP A 56 -16.35 10.96 10.26
C ASP A 56 -15.51 9.68 10.40
N SER A 57 -16.13 8.63 10.93
CA SER A 57 -15.47 7.33 11.16
C SER A 57 -14.93 6.69 9.88
N ARG A 58 -15.49 7.01 8.71
CA ARG A 58 -15.03 6.49 7.41
C ARG A 58 -13.68 7.07 7.02
N LYS A 59 -13.35 8.28 7.48
CA LYS A 59 -12.05 8.93 7.22
C LYS A 59 -10.96 8.46 8.19
N ARG A 60 -11.34 7.90 9.34
CA ARG A 60 -10.42 7.23 10.28
C ARG A 60 -10.11 5.78 9.87
N TYR A 61 -10.92 5.20 9.01
CA TYR A 61 -10.86 3.78 8.67
C TYR A 61 -9.87 3.49 7.55
N SER A 62 -8.93 2.58 7.80
CA SER A 62 -7.94 2.15 6.80
C SER A 62 -8.50 0.99 5.97
N LYS A 63 -8.70 1.24 4.67
CA LYS A 63 -9.18 0.25 3.71
C LYS A 63 -8.42 0.37 2.41
N TRP A 64 -7.90 -0.75 1.92
CA TRP A 64 -7.20 -0.83 0.65
C TRP A 64 -7.95 -1.72 -0.33
N THR A 65 -7.80 -1.43 -1.62
CA THR A 65 -8.38 -2.24 -2.69
C THR A 65 -7.26 -2.99 -3.39
N LEU A 66 -7.39 -4.32 -3.44
CA LEU A 66 -6.55 -5.19 -4.27
C LEU A 66 -7.44 -5.77 -5.38
N PHE A 67 -7.10 -5.50 -6.63
CA PHE A 67 -7.89 -6.01 -7.76
C PHE A 67 -7.53 -7.46 -8.06
N ASP A 68 -8.50 -8.24 -8.56
CA ASP A 68 -8.34 -9.67 -8.80
C ASP A 68 -7.24 -9.99 -9.82
N TYR A 69 -7.07 -9.16 -10.86
CA TYR A 69 -5.96 -9.32 -11.80
C TYR A 69 -4.59 -9.23 -11.13
N GLN A 70 -4.48 -8.53 -9.99
CA GLN A 70 -3.25 -8.43 -9.22
C GLN A 70 -2.95 -9.74 -8.48
N LEU A 71 -3.98 -10.53 -8.13
CA LEU A 71 -3.82 -11.86 -7.54
C LEU A 71 -3.14 -12.85 -8.49
N SER A 72 -3.26 -12.62 -9.80
CA SER A 72 -2.57 -13.42 -10.80
C SER A 72 -1.04 -13.21 -10.79
N TRP A 73 -0.53 -12.24 -10.03
CA TRP A 73 0.90 -11.98 -9.96
C TRP A 73 1.72 -13.15 -9.44
N GLY A 74 1.19 -13.94 -8.50
CA GLY A 74 1.88 -15.16 -8.06
C GLY A 74 2.07 -16.21 -9.16
N LYS A 75 1.27 -16.14 -10.24
CA LYS A 75 1.45 -16.96 -11.45
C LYS A 75 2.30 -16.30 -12.52
N ARG A 76 2.42 -14.96 -12.47
CA ARG A 76 3.13 -14.15 -13.47
C ARG A 76 4.60 -13.93 -13.11
N TYR A 77 4.90 -13.83 -11.83
CA TYR A 77 6.24 -13.60 -11.32
C TYR A 77 6.67 -14.84 -10.53
N ASP A 78 7.82 -15.42 -10.90
CA ASP A 78 8.43 -16.54 -10.20
C ASP A 78 9.32 -16.05 -9.05
N VAL A 79 8.74 -15.24 -8.18
CA VAL A 79 9.42 -14.57 -7.04
C VAL A 79 8.48 -14.53 -5.84
N GLU A 80 9.04 -14.34 -4.64
CA GLU A 80 8.22 -14.21 -3.45
C GLU A 80 7.47 -12.87 -3.45
N LEU A 81 6.18 -12.88 -3.13
CA LEU A 81 5.34 -11.69 -3.20
C LEU A 81 4.94 -11.19 -1.82
N TYR A 82 4.85 -9.86 -1.72
CA TYR A 82 4.36 -9.17 -0.54
C TYR A 82 3.41 -8.05 -0.93
N CYS A 83 2.69 -7.54 0.07
CA CYS A 83 1.93 -6.30 -0.08
C CYS A 83 2.35 -5.29 1.00
N ALA A 84 2.68 -4.08 0.59
CA ALA A 84 2.90 -2.93 1.45
C ALA A 84 1.60 -2.14 1.61
N LEU A 85 0.99 -2.22 2.79
CA LEU A 85 -0.25 -1.53 3.13
C LEU A 85 0.06 -0.21 3.84
N GLY A 86 -0.09 0.90 3.14
CA GLY A 86 0.23 2.24 3.58
C GLY A 86 -0.98 3.05 4.02
N THR A 87 -0.88 3.75 5.14
CA THR A 87 -1.72 4.91 5.44
C THR A 87 -0.91 6.19 5.34
N TYR A 88 -1.57 7.30 4.99
CA TYR A 88 -0.93 8.61 5.01
C TYR A 88 -1.92 9.71 5.39
N GLN A 89 -1.35 10.81 5.87
CA GLN A 89 -2.05 12.04 6.23
C GLN A 89 -1.51 13.20 5.40
N LEU A 90 -2.33 14.24 5.20
CA LEU A 90 -1.99 15.44 4.45
C LEU A 90 -2.14 16.68 5.33
N ASP A 91 -1.35 17.71 5.06
CA ASP A 91 -1.48 19.05 5.67
C ASP A 91 -2.73 19.80 5.17
N LEU A 92 -3.21 19.45 3.98
CA LEU A 92 -4.34 20.06 3.30
C LEU A 92 -5.26 19.00 2.70
N PRO A 93 -6.56 19.30 2.58
CA PRO A 93 -7.47 18.41 1.87
C PRO A 93 -7.08 18.31 0.39
N VAL A 94 -7.28 17.13 -0.20
CA VAL A 94 -6.97 16.83 -1.62
C VAL A 94 -7.56 17.86 -2.58
N SER A 95 -8.74 18.41 -2.28
CA SER A 95 -9.39 19.45 -3.09
C SER A 95 -8.59 20.74 -3.21
N ARG A 96 -7.64 21.00 -2.31
CA ARG A 96 -6.77 22.19 -2.30
C ARG A 96 -5.36 21.91 -2.83
N ILE A 97 -5.05 20.68 -3.22
CA ILE A 97 -3.75 20.31 -3.77
C ILE A 97 -3.84 20.32 -5.30
N TRP A 98 -3.21 21.30 -5.95
CA TRP A 98 -3.30 21.55 -7.38
C TRP A 98 -2.00 21.18 -8.12
N THR A 99 -1.47 20.00 -7.85
CA THR A 99 -0.24 19.52 -8.51
C THR A 99 -0.28 18.01 -8.74
N ARG A 100 0.42 17.56 -9.79
CA ARG A 100 0.73 16.14 -10.04
C ARG A 100 2.23 15.85 -9.86
N ASN A 101 3.03 16.87 -9.53
CA ASN A 101 4.47 16.72 -9.38
C ASN A 101 4.76 15.92 -8.10
N PRO A 102 5.44 14.77 -8.17
CA PRO A 102 5.70 13.93 -7.00
C PRO A 102 6.40 14.65 -5.84
N LYS A 103 7.37 15.53 -6.13
CA LYS A 103 8.08 16.30 -5.08
C LYS A 103 7.15 17.28 -4.37
N ARG A 104 6.26 17.95 -5.10
CA ARG A 104 5.27 18.86 -4.51
C ARG A 104 4.19 18.10 -3.74
N LEU A 105 3.78 16.93 -4.22
CA LEU A 105 2.85 16.05 -3.50
C LEU A 105 3.46 15.54 -2.19
N GLU A 106 4.73 15.13 -2.22
CA GLU A 106 5.47 14.68 -1.05
C GLU A 106 5.51 15.75 0.04
N ALA A 107 5.61 17.03 -0.32
CA ALA A 107 5.61 18.14 0.64
C ALA A 107 4.34 18.18 1.50
N HIS A 108 3.18 17.84 0.91
CA HIS A 108 1.88 17.84 1.60
C HIS A 108 1.66 16.65 2.53
N VAL A 109 2.41 15.55 2.37
CA VAL A 109 2.29 14.42 3.30
C VAL A 109 2.86 14.83 4.64
N THR A 110 2.13 14.59 5.73
CA THR A 110 2.55 14.94 7.10
C THR A 110 2.99 13.73 7.90
N LYS A 111 2.31 12.60 7.71
CA LYS A 111 2.63 11.32 8.33
C LYS A 111 2.32 10.17 7.36
N ARG A 112 3.05 9.07 7.47
CA ARG A 112 2.75 7.80 6.82
C ARG A 112 3.15 6.61 7.68
N GLU A 113 2.47 5.48 7.49
CA GLU A 113 2.81 4.20 8.11
C GLU A 113 2.55 3.09 7.08
N PHE A 114 3.48 2.17 6.90
CA PHE A 114 3.35 1.05 5.97
C PHE A 114 3.57 -0.28 6.69
N TRP A 115 2.75 -1.29 6.41
CA TRP A 115 2.94 -2.67 6.86
C TRP A 115 3.26 -3.55 5.67
N ILE A 116 4.44 -4.19 5.65
CA ILE A 116 4.76 -5.25 4.71
C ILE A 116 4.17 -6.54 5.24
N VAL A 117 3.23 -7.12 4.50
CA VAL A 117 2.56 -8.37 4.85
C VAL A 117 2.81 -9.45 3.78
N PRO A 118 2.78 -10.74 4.16
CA PRO A 118 2.88 -11.83 3.19
C PRO A 118 1.73 -11.77 2.17
N TRP A 119 1.99 -12.12 0.91
CA TRP A 119 0.95 -12.12 -0.13
C TRP A 119 -0.26 -12.99 0.24
N ASP A 120 -0.01 -14.16 0.83
CA ASP A 120 -1.05 -15.11 1.24
C ASP A 120 -2.00 -14.56 2.31
N TRP A 121 -1.57 -13.57 3.10
CA TRP A 121 -2.48 -12.90 4.02
C TRP A 121 -3.57 -12.12 3.24
N THR A 122 -3.22 -11.53 2.09
CA THR A 122 -4.17 -10.77 1.28
C THR A 122 -5.23 -11.64 0.61
N THR A 123 -4.92 -12.92 0.37
CA THR A 123 -5.81 -13.88 -0.32
C THR A 123 -6.90 -14.45 0.59
N GLN A 124 -6.83 -14.18 1.90
CA GLN A 124 -7.85 -14.57 2.88
C GLN A 124 -9.11 -13.68 2.80
N PHE A 125 -9.00 -12.46 2.28
CA PHE A 125 -10.10 -11.50 2.23
C PHE A 125 -11.11 -11.83 1.13
N PRO A 126 -12.42 -11.81 1.36
CA PRO A 126 -13.39 -12.24 0.36
C PRO A 126 -13.36 -11.40 -0.92
N ILE A 127 -13.50 -12.07 -2.07
CA ILE A 127 -13.66 -11.42 -3.37
C ILE A 127 -15.01 -10.70 -3.41
N ARG A 128 -15.01 -9.49 -3.98
CA ARG A 128 -16.21 -8.76 -4.35
C ARG A 128 -16.27 -8.62 -5.85
N HIS A 129 -17.43 -8.92 -6.41
CA HIS A 129 -17.68 -8.77 -7.83
C HIS A 129 -18.02 -7.32 -8.16
N GLY A 130 -17.19 -6.69 -8.99
CA GLY A 130 -17.40 -5.33 -9.46
C GLY A 130 -17.97 -5.30 -10.87
N LYS A 131 -18.54 -4.16 -11.28
CA LYS A 131 -19.08 -3.99 -12.65
C LYS A 131 -18.03 -4.22 -13.75
N HIS A 132 -16.78 -3.89 -13.47
CA HIS A 132 -15.67 -3.93 -14.44
C HIS A 132 -14.56 -4.90 -14.02
N HIS A 133 -14.30 -5.02 -12.72
CA HIS A 133 -13.23 -5.84 -12.18
C HIS A 133 -13.63 -6.36 -10.81
N ASP A 134 -13.23 -7.58 -10.50
CA ASP A 134 -13.32 -8.16 -9.18
C ASP A 134 -12.21 -7.60 -8.28
N TYR A 135 -12.47 -7.52 -6.97
CA TYR A 135 -11.54 -6.92 -6.02
C TYR A 135 -11.77 -7.39 -4.59
N ARG A 136 -10.75 -7.23 -3.74
CA ARG A 136 -10.79 -7.49 -2.30
C ARG A 136 -10.61 -6.18 -1.55
N TYR A 137 -11.29 -6.03 -0.41
CA TYR A 137 -11.00 -4.96 0.53
C TYR A 137 -10.12 -5.49 1.64
N LEU A 138 -8.86 -5.06 1.65
CA LEU A 138 -7.95 -5.33 2.75
C LEU A 138 -8.22 -4.30 3.85
N VAL A 139 -8.26 -4.76 5.10
CA VAL A 139 -8.56 -3.92 6.26
C VAL A 139 -7.63 -4.29 7.40
N LYS A 140 -7.16 -3.28 8.14
CA LYS A 140 -6.17 -3.48 9.21
C LYS A 140 -6.71 -4.34 10.35
N GLU A 141 -7.94 -4.03 10.78
CA GLU A 141 -8.63 -4.68 11.89
C GLU A 141 -10.07 -5.02 11.45
N PRO A 142 -10.30 -6.20 10.84
CA PRO A 142 -11.63 -6.62 10.44
C PRO A 142 -12.52 -6.83 11.67
N LYS A 143 -13.63 -6.08 11.75
CA LYS A 143 -14.54 -6.13 12.91
C LYS A 143 -15.44 -7.38 12.95
N ARG A 144 -15.57 -8.11 11.83
CA ARG A 144 -16.49 -9.25 11.67
C ARG A 144 -15.93 -10.23 10.64
N GLY A 145 -16.25 -11.53 10.82
CA GLY A 145 -16.12 -12.53 9.75
C GLY A 145 -14.89 -13.43 9.78
N GLY A 146 -14.27 -13.66 10.94
CA GLY A 146 -13.19 -14.65 11.08
C GLY A 146 -11.90 -14.33 10.31
N LEU A 147 -11.78 -13.13 9.73
CA LEU A 147 -10.60 -12.67 9.03
C LEU A 147 -9.51 -12.27 10.03
N ALA A 148 -8.27 -12.66 9.75
CA ALA A 148 -7.14 -12.25 10.56
C ALA A 148 -6.90 -10.72 10.44
N PRO A 149 -6.52 -10.04 11.54
CA PRO A 149 -5.98 -8.69 11.45
C PRO A 149 -4.66 -8.70 10.67
N ILE A 150 -4.13 -7.51 10.36
CA ILE A 150 -2.74 -7.39 9.88
C ILE A 150 -1.82 -8.15 10.86
N PRO A 151 -0.87 -8.98 10.37
CA PRO A 151 0.04 -9.73 11.25
C PRO A 151 0.86 -8.77 12.12
N LYS A 152 1.34 -9.24 13.27
CA LYS A 152 2.01 -8.33 14.23
C LYS A 152 3.31 -7.80 13.65
N THR A 153 3.66 -6.57 13.98
CA THR A 153 4.98 -6.01 13.67
C THR A 153 6.07 -6.75 14.43
N ILE A 154 7.11 -7.18 13.73
CA ILE A 154 8.31 -7.82 14.30
C ILE A 154 9.57 -6.97 14.15
N HIS A 155 9.59 -6.06 13.17
CA HIS A 155 10.70 -5.15 12.94
C HIS A 155 10.20 -3.85 12.30
N GLU A 156 10.92 -2.75 12.54
CA GLU A 156 10.55 -1.42 12.06
C GLU A 156 11.76 -0.70 11.48
N ILE A 157 11.54 -0.01 10.37
CA ILE A 157 12.52 0.88 9.75
C ILE A 157 11.91 2.28 9.63
N SER A 158 12.67 3.29 10.03
CA SER A 158 12.26 4.69 9.83
C SER A 158 12.27 5.05 8.35
N ILE A 159 11.22 5.72 7.89
CA ILE A 159 11.11 6.23 6.53
C ILE A 159 10.78 7.73 6.57
N PRO A 160 10.99 8.49 5.49
CA PRO A 160 10.59 9.89 5.46
C PRO A 160 9.14 10.07 5.92
N LYS A 161 8.95 10.86 6.98
CA LYS A 161 7.65 11.19 7.58
C LYS A 161 6.86 9.98 8.11
N GLY A 162 7.53 8.90 8.50
CA GLY A 162 6.81 7.70 8.90
C GLY A 162 7.65 6.52 9.36
N VAL A 163 7.01 5.37 9.42
CA VAL A 163 7.65 4.10 9.72
C VAL A 163 7.17 3.01 8.76
N LEU A 164 8.05 2.06 8.50
CA LEU A 164 7.79 0.85 7.74
C LEU A 164 7.88 -0.33 8.70
N HIS A 165 6.79 -1.08 8.84
CA HIS A 165 6.67 -2.24 9.71
C HIS A 165 6.82 -3.52 8.88
N PHE A 166 7.75 -4.37 9.27
CA PHE A 166 7.80 -5.77 8.81
C PHE A 166 6.95 -6.59 9.76
N THR A 167 6.02 -7.37 9.22
CA THR A 167 5.10 -8.17 10.04
C THR A 167 5.51 -9.63 10.12
N GLU A 168 4.89 -10.37 11.04
CA GLU A 168 4.98 -11.83 11.09
C GLU A 168 4.77 -12.44 9.69
N GLY A 169 5.63 -13.40 9.33
CA GLY A 169 5.67 -14.03 8.00
C GLY A 169 6.52 -13.29 6.96
N VAL A 170 7.13 -12.15 7.29
CA VAL A 170 8.07 -11.43 6.41
C VAL A 170 9.45 -11.40 7.05
N ASP A 171 10.46 -12.01 6.42
CA ASP A 171 11.84 -11.92 6.91
C ASP A 171 12.46 -10.56 6.50
N PRO A 172 12.75 -9.65 7.45
CA PRO A 172 13.34 -8.35 7.13
C PRO A 172 14.70 -8.48 6.43
N LYS A 173 15.42 -9.59 6.62
CA LYS A 173 16.73 -9.83 5.99
C LYS A 173 16.67 -9.97 4.48
N MET A 174 15.49 -10.20 3.90
CA MET A 174 15.32 -10.21 2.45
C MET A 174 15.29 -8.81 1.84
N PHE A 175 15.19 -7.77 2.67
CA PHE A 175 15.05 -6.37 2.28
C PHE A 175 16.25 -5.48 2.66
N VAL A 176 17.26 -6.06 3.32
CA VAL A 176 18.56 -5.43 3.61
C VAL A 176 19.65 -5.93 2.68
#